data_AF-A0A355DBG0-F1
#
_entry.id   AF-A0A355DBG0-F1
#
_cell.length_a   1.000
_cell.length_b   1.000
_cell.length_c   1.000
_cell.angle_alpha   90.00
_cell.angle_beta   90.00
_cell.angle_gamma   90.00
#
_symmetry.space_group_name_H-M   'P 1'
#
loop_
_entity.id
_entity.type
_entity.pdbx_description
1 polymer ?
#
loop_
_entity_poly.entity_id
_entity_poly.type
_entity_poly.pdbx_seq_one_letter_code
_entity_poly.pdbx_strand_id
1 'polypeptide(L)'
;AVELVTKGEANYVMKGLLGTSDLLRAVLNKEANLRTNNLLSHVMVYDVKSYDKLLLLTDGGMVPYPELKDKIGILKNAVTVTKALEIDMPKVAPICAVEVINPSMQATLDAAALSAMNKRGQIKGCIIDGPLGLDNAISKEAAHHKGIVSDVAGEVDILLVPNIEAGNFLGKSMTYFAGAESAGVIVGAKCPVVLVSRADSAKSKLYSIALGSILG
;
A
#
# COMPACT_ATOMS: atom_id res chain seq x y z
N ALA A 1 -2.30 20.99 15.19
CA ALA A 1 -1.68 19.80 14.58
C ALA A 1 -1.31 20.08 13.12
N VAL A 2 -2.28 20.15 12.19
CA VAL A 2 -2.01 20.45 10.77
C VAL A 2 -1.25 21.76 10.59
N GLU A 3 -1.64 22.82 11.30
CA GLU A 3 -0.95 24.11 11.26
C GLU A 3 0.54 24.03 11.65
N LEU A 4 0.92 23.18 12.60
CA LEU A 4 2.32 22.98 12.99
C LEU A 4 3.13 22.41 11.82
N VAL A 5 2.54 21.47 11.07
CA VAL A 5 3.18 20.92 9.86
C VAL A 5 3.27 21.98 8.76
N THR A 6 2.21 22.76 8.55
CA THR A 6 2.22 23.87 7.58
C THR A 6 3.28 24.92 7.91
N LYS A 7 3.56 25.17 9.20
CA LYS A 7 4.58 26.10 9.68
C LYS A 7 6.00 25.51 9.72
N GLY A 8 6.16 24.22 9.44
CA GLY A 8 7.46 23.52 9.55
C GLY A 8 7.90 23.23 10.98
N GLU A 9 7.00 23.35 11.96
CA GLU A 9 7.24 23.02 13.38
C GLU A 9 7.03 21.52 13.66
N ALA A 10 6.49 20.77 12.70
CA ALA A 10 6.35 19.32 12.73
C ALA A 10 6.50 18.72 11.32
N ASN A 11 7.03 17.50 11.21
CA ASN A 11 7.24 16.82 9.93
C ASN A 11 6.01 16.09 9.41
N TYR A 12 5.15 15.60 10.30
CA TYR A 12 3.99 14.78 9.93
C TYR A 12 2.87 14.88 10.96
N VAL A 13 1.68 14.40 10.59
CA VAL A 13 0.51 14.38 11.48
C VAL A 13 0.21 12.95 11.92
N MET A 14 -0.14 12.76 13.18
CA MET A 14 -0.67 11.51 13.69
C MET A 14 -2.13 11.66 14.08
N LYS A 15 -2.96 10.70 13.67
CA LYS A 15 -4.35 10.62 14.10
C LYS A 15 -4.44 10.26 15.59
N GLY A 16 -5.07 11.13 16.38
CA GLY A 16 -5.47 10.86 17.76
C GLY A 16 -6.87 10.24 17.89
N LEU A 17 -7.58 10.58 18.95
CA LEU A 17 -8.96 10.12 19.22
C LEU A 17 -10.00 10.95 18.45
N LEU A 18 -9.95 10.91 17.11
CA LEU A 18 -10.92 11.59 16.24
C LEU A 18 -11.31 10.74 15.02
N GLY A 19 -12.32 11.17 14.28
CA GLY A 19 -12.69 10.55 13.00
C GLY A 19 -11.58 10.71 11.96
N THR A 20 -11.35 9.69 11.14
CA THR A 20 -10.40 9.78 10.01
C THR A 20 -10.84 10.88 9.03
N SER A 21 -12.14 11.04 8.81
CA SER A 21 -12.72 12.10 7.98
C SER A 21 -12.39 13.51 8.46
N ASP A 22 -12.35 13.73 9.78
CA ASP A 22 -12.11 15.05 10.36
C ASP A 22 -10.65 15.45 10.20
N LEU A 23 -9.75 14.49 10.45
CA LEU A 23 -8.33 14.69 10.22
C LEU A 23 -8.03 14.97 8.74
N LEU A 24 -8.57 14.15 7.84
CA LEU A 24 -8.32 14.31 6.40
C LEU A 24 -8.91 15.60 5.86
N ARG A 25 -10.05 16.06 6.37
CA ARG A 25 -10.60 17.38 6.01
C ARG A 25 -9.64 18.51 6.36
N ALA A 26 -9.00 18.43 7.52
CA ALA A 26 -8.00 19.42 7.92
C ALA A 26 -6.74 19.34 7.04
N VAL A 27 -6.23 18.14 6.75
CA VAL A 27 -5.05 17.93 5.88
C VAL A 27 -5.32 18.38 4.44
N LEU A 28 -6.53 18.18 3.93
CA LEU A 28 -6.94 18.54 2.57
C LEU A 28 -7.45 19.98 2.45
N ASN A 29 -7.51 20.74 3.55
CA ASN A 29 -7.89 22.15 3.51
C ASN A 29 -6.90 22.93 2.64
N LYS A 30 -7.42 23.78 1.74
CA LYS A 30 -6.61 24.63 0.86
C LYS A 30 -5.68 25.53 1.65
N GLU A 31 -6.13 26.07 2.78
CA GLU A 31 -5.34 26.95 3.66
C GLU A 31 -4.17 26.21 4.34
N ALA A 32 -4.32 24.90 4.59
CA ALA A 32 -3.24 24.09 5.14
C ALA A 32 -2.09 23.87 4.15
N ASN A 33 -2.36 24.02 2.85
CA ASN A 33 -1.39 23.84 1.76
C ASN A 33 -0.64 22.48 1.79
N LEU A 34 -1.23 21.43 2.40
CA LEU A 34 -0.65 20.08 2.46
C LEU A 34 -1.14 19.16 1.33
N ARG A 35 -2.18 19.58 0.61
CA ARG A 35 -2.71 18.85 -0.55
C ARG A 35 -1.71 18.90 -1.72
N THR A 36 -1.61 17.79 -2.44
CA THR A 36 -0.90 17.71 -3.72
C THR A 36 -1.87 17.29 -4.84
N ASN A 37 -1.35 17.12 -6.05
CA ASN A 37 -2.10 16.53 -7.17
C ASN A 37 -2.10 15.00 -7.16
N ASN A 38 -1.41 14.37 -6.19
CA ASN A 38 -1.39 12.93 -6.04
C ASN A 38 -2.65 12.45 -5.33
N LEU A 39 -3.07 11.24 -5.67
CA LEU A 39 -4.10 10.52 -4.92
C LEU A 39 -3.61 10.26 -3.49
N LEU A 40 -4.49 10.38 -2.50
CA LEU A 40 -4.19 9.88 -1.15
C LEU A 40 -4.50 8.39 -1.10
N SER A 41 -3.56 7.59 -0.58
CA SER A 41 -3.76 6.16 -0.38
C SER A 41 -3.15 5.68 0.92
N HIS A 42 -3.65 4.56 1.42
CA HIS A 42 -3.14 3.90 2.61
C HIS A 42 -2.11 2.83 2.24
N VAL A 43 -0.98 2.85 2.94
CA VAL A 43 0.06 1.83 2.83
C VAL A 43 0.28 1.23 4.22
N MET A 44 0.12 -0.08 4.28
CA MET A 44 0.46 -0.87 5.46
C MET A 44 1.73 -1.65 5.19
N VAL A 45 2.62 -1.72 6.18
CA VAL A 45 3.80 -2.56 6.20
C VAL A 45 3.55 -3.66 7.24
N TYR A 46 3.77 -4.91 6.88
CA TYR A 46 3.62 -6.06 7.77
C TYR A 46 4.93 -6.80 7.92
N ASP A 47 5.22 -7.20 9.16
CA ASP A 47 6.20 -8.23 9.49
C ASP A 47 5.42 -9.51 9.81
N VAL A 48 5.45 -10.46 8.88
CA VAL A 48 4.72 -11.73 8.96
C VAL A 48 5.75 -12.83 9.16
N LYS A 49 5.67 -13.56 10.28
CA LYS A 49 6.66 -14.59 10.64
C LYS A 49 6.91 -15.66 9.56
N SER A 50 5.91 -15.96 8.75
CA SER A 50 5.98 -16.95 7.66
C SER A 50 6.43 -16.37 6.33
N TYR A 51 6.90 -15.11 6.29
CA TYR A 51 7.38 -14.44 5.09
C TYR A 51 8.73 -13.78 5.39
N ASP A 52 9.72 -14.00 4.53
CA ASP A 52 11.13 -13.73 4.87
C ASP A 52 11.52 -12.24 4.83
N LYS A 53 10.57 -11.35 4.53
CA LYS A 53 10.79 -9.90 4.41
C LYS A 53 9.54 -9.11 4.76
N LEU A 54 9.69 -7.80 4.90
CA LEU A 54 8.56 -6.87 5.06
C LEU A 54 7.63 -6.95 3.85
N LEU A 55 6.33 -7.03 4.13
CA LEU A 55 5.29 -7.12 3.11
C LEU A 55 4.40 -5.89 3.15
N LEU A 56 4.34 -5.14 2.05
CA LEU A 56 3.48 -3.98 1.93
C LEU A 56 2.12 -4.36 1.33
N LEU A 57 1.07 -3.73 1.85
CA LEU A 57 -0.31 -3.91 1.37
C LEU A 57 -0.93 -2.54 1.08
N THR A 58 -1.52 -2.39 -0.10
CA THR A 58 -2.21 -1.17 -0.51
C THR A 58 -3.34 -1.48 -1.52
N ASP A 59 -4.50 -0.83 -1.52
CA ASP A 59 -5.06 0.04 -0.49
C ASP A 59 -6.19 -0.70 0.25
N GLY A 60 -6.10 -0.75 1.58
CA GLY A 60 -7.12 -1.39 2.44
C GLY A 60 -7.78 -0.42 3.43
N GLY A 61 -7.65 0.89 3.23
CA GLY A 61 -8.10 1.89 4.21
C GLY A 61 -8.49 3.27 3.68
N MET A 62 -8.31 3.57 2.39
CA MET A 62 -8.59 4.91 1.85
C MET A 62 -9.45 4.90 0.58
N VAL A 63 -9.02 4.24 -0.50
CA VAL A 63 -9.74 4.27 -1.79
C VAL A 63 -10.66 3.05 -1.92
N PRO A 64 -12.01 3.20 -1.89
CA PRO A 64 -12.92 2.05 -1.81
C PRO A 64 -12.86 1.12 -3.04
N TYR A 65 -13.07 1.69 -4.22
CA TYR A 65 -13.15 0.97 -5.48
C TYR A 65 -12.28 1.69 -6.51
N PRO A 66 -10.95 1.52 -6.46
CA PRO A 66 -10.04 2.24 -7.33
C PRO A 66 -10.18 1.80 -8.78
N GLU A 67 -10.30 2.75 -9.69
CA GLU A 67 -10.16 2.50 -11.13
C GLU A 67 -8.66 2.38 -11.49
N LEU A 68 -8.35 1.97 -12.73
CA LEU A 68 -6.96 1.87 -13.20
C LEU A 68 -6.13 3.14 -12.93
N LYS A 69 -6.71 4.33 -13.16
CA LYS A 69 -6.03 5.61 -12.91
C LYS A 69 -5.66 5.79 -11.43
N ASP A 70 -6.53 5.35 -10.53
CA ASP A 70 -6.34 5.47 -9.10
C ASP A 70 -5.29 4.46 -8.64
N LYS A 71 -5.35 3.23 -9.17
CA LYS A 71 -4.34 2.17 -8.92
C LYS A 71 -2.92 2.61 -9.26
N ILE A 72 -2.74 3.41 -10.33
CA ILE A 72 -1.43 4.00 -10.65
C ILE A 72 -0.96 4.95 -9.54
N GLY A 73 -1.86 5.78 -9.01
CA GLY A 73 -1.57 6.68 -7.88
C GLY A 73 -1.26 5.92 -6.60
N ILE A 74 -2.08 4.92 -6.25
CA ILE A 74 -1.89 4.03 -5.11
C ILE A 74 -0.52 3.34 -5.18
N LEU A 75 -0.17 2.80 -6.35
CA LEU A 75 1.10 2.11 -6.56
C LEU A 75 2.29 3.05 -6.42
N LYS A 76 2.26 4.24 -7.04
CA LYS A 76 3.33 5.25 -6.91
C LYS A 76 3.56 5.66 -5.46
N ASN A 77 2.49 5.77 -4.70
CA ASN A 77 2.53 6.05 -3.27
C ASN A 77 3.20 4.90 -2.50
N ALA A 78 2.83 3.65 -2.75
CA ALA A 78 3.47 2.49 -2.11
C ALA A 78 4.95 2.36 -2.46
N VAL A 79 5.33 2.62 -3.72
CA VAL A 79 6.75 2.66 -4.15
C VAL A 79 7.53 3.78 -3.45
N THR A 80 6.89 4.90 -3.10
CA THR A 80 7.55 5.93 -2.28
C THR A 80 7.86 5.41 -0.89
N VAL A 81 6.95 4.61 -0.31
CA VAL A 81 7.15 4.02 1.03
C VAL A 81 8.27 2.98 1.02
N THR A 82 8.36 2.12 -0.01
CA THR A 82 9.45 1.14 -0.11
C THR A 82 10.82 1.80 -0.21
N LYS A 83 10.93 2.94 -0.91
CA LYS A 83 12.19 3.70 -0.99
C LYS A 83 12.64 4.25 0.36
N ALA A 84 11.71 4.72 1.18
CA ALA A 84 12.02 5.14 2.55
C ALA A 84 12.49 3.96 3.43
N LEU A 85 12.05 2.74 3.08
CA LEU A 85 12.50 1.48 3.68
C LEU A 85 13.73 0.89 2.98
N GLU A 86 14.44 1.66 2.15
CA GLU A 86 15.66 1.24 1.43
C GLU A 86 15.44 0.06 0.45
N ILE A 87 14.21 -0.09 -0.05
CA ILE A 87 13.86 -1.05 -1.12
C ILE A 87 13.71 -0.27 -2.44
N ASP A 88 14.80 -0.22 -3.20
CA ASP A 88 14.93 0.62 -4.41
C ASP A 88 14.05 0.17 -5.59
N MET A 89 13.98 -1.14 -5.81
CA MET A 89 13.26 -1.77 -6.93
C MET A 89 12.27 -2.81 -6.41
N PRO A 90 11.20 -2.37 -5.72
CA PRO A 90 10.20 -3.28 -5.17
C PRO A 90 9.47 -4.05 -6.29
N LYS A 91 9.16 -5.31 -5.99
CA LYS A 91 8.30 -6.19 -6.77
C LYS A 91 6.85 -5.99 -6.36
N VAL A 92 6.00 -5.69 -7.33
CA VAL A 92 4.59 -5.35 -7.11
C VAL A 92 3.71 -6.39 -7.78
N ALA A 93 2.81 -7.00 -7.02
CA ALA A 93 1.80 -7.91 -7.53
C ALA A 93 0.41 -7.25 -7.43
N PRO A 94 -0.23 -6.92 -8.56
CA PRO A 94 -1.66 -6.65 -8.60
C PRO A 94 -2.44 -7.94 -8.32
N ILE A 95 -3.03 -8.02 -7.14
CA ILE A 95 -3.68 -9.24 -6.62
C ILE A 95 -5.05 -9.43 -7.24
N CYS A 96 -5.27 -10.63 -7.76
CA CYS A 96 -6.51 -11.08 -8.39
C CYS A 96 -6.90 -12.46 -7.84
N ALA A 97 -8.13 -12.90 -8.16
CA ALA A 97 -8.58 -14.26 -7.81
C ALA A 97 -8.05 -15.34 -8.78
N VAL A 98 -7.54 -14.94 -9.94
CA VAL A 98 -6.98 -15.81 -10.99
C VAL A 98 -5.76 -15.16 -11.62
N GLU A 99 -4.92 -15.96 -12.27
CA GLU A 99 -3.64 -15.56 -12.87
C GLU A 99 -3.74 -15.25 -14.37
N VAL A 100 -4.89 -15.53 -14.97
CA VAL A 100 -5.16 -15.25 -16.38
C VAL A 100 -5.97 -13.97 -16.53
N ILE A 101 -5.76 -13.28 -17.64
CA ILE A 101 -6.58 -12.12 -18.00
C ILE A 101 -8.00 -12.63 -18.29
N ASN A 102 -8.95 -12.21 -17.47
CA ASN A 102 -10.36 -12.56 -17.60
C ASN A 102 -11.17 -11.28 -17.86
N PRO A 103 -11.75 -11.10 -19.07
CA PRO A 103 -12.55 -9.92 -19.40
C PRO A 103 -13.76 -9.68 -18.49
N SER A 104 -14.27 -10.71 -17.83
CA SER A 104 -15.36 -10.61 -16.86
C SER A 104 -14.88 -10.20 -15.45
N MET A 105 -13.57 -10.05 -15.24
CA MET A 105 -12.98 -9.67 -13.97
C MET A 105 -12.07 -8.44 -14.13
N GLN A 106 -12.63 -7.26 -13.84
CA GLN A 106 -11.93 -5.96 -14.00
C GLN A 106 -10.55 -5.93 -13.32
N ALA A 107 -10.40 -6.58 -12.17
CA ALA A 107 -9.12 -6.66 -11.48
C ALA A 107 -7.99 -7.24 -12.35
N THR A 108 -8.30 -8.26 -13.16
CA THR A 108 -7.31 -8.90 -14.06
C THR A 108 -6.96 -8.02 -15.25
N LEU A 109 -7.91 -7.24 -15.75
CA LEU A 109 -7.70 -6.25 -16.81
C LEU A 109 -6.81 -5.11 -16.31
N ASP A 110 -7.09 -4.60 -15.11
CA ASP A 110 -6.27 -3.56 -14.49
C ASP A 110 -4.85 -4.07 -14.21
N ALA A 111 -4.71 -5.29 -13.69
CA ALA A 111 -3.42 -5.92 -13.45
C ALA A 111 -2.58 -6.02 -14.73
N ALA A 112 -3.18 -6.52 -15.81
CA ALA A 112 -2.50 -6.62 -17.11
C ALA A 112 -2.10 -5.25 -17.66
N ALA A 113 -2.97 -4.25 -17.52
CA ALA A 113 -2.68 -2.88 -17.93
C ALA A 113 -1.50 -2.29 -17.13
N LEU A 114 -1.49 -2.45 -15.81
CA LEU A 114 -0.39 -1.98 -14.95
C LEU A 114 0.95 -2.64 -15.32
N SER A 115 0.95 -3.96 -15.52
CA SER A 115 2.14 -4.71 -15.96
C SER A 115 2.65 -4.21 -17.33
N ALA A 116 1.73 -3.98 -18.29
CA ALA A 116 2.09 -3.43 -19.59
C ALA A 116 2.62 -2.00 -19.51
N MET A 117 2.02 -1.15 -18.67
CA MET A 117 2.47 0.22 -18.42
C MET A 117 3.87 0.26 -17.80
N ASN A 118 4.19 -0.66 -16.88
CA ASN A 118 5.53 -0.79 -16.31
C ASN A 118 6.56 -1.26 -17.34
N LYS A 119 6.25 -2.32 -18.09
CA LYS A 119 7.12 -2.82 -19.19
C LYS A 119 7.38 -1.76 -20.26
N ARG A 120 6.42 -0.87 -20.53
CA ARG A 120 6.55 0.27 -21.46
C ARG A 120 7.14 1.53 -20.83
N GLY A 121 7.57 1.49 -19.57
CA GLY A 121 8.24 2.60 -18.88
C GLY A 121 7.32 3.75 -18.46
N GLN A 122 6.00 3.57 -18.49
CA GLN A 122 5.03 4.57 -17.97
C GLN A 122 4.99 4.57 -16.44
N ILE A 123 5.20 3.40 -15.83
CA ILE A 123 5.39 3.23 -14.39
C ILE A 123 6.83 2.76 -14.17
N LYS A 124 7.59 3.45 -13.31
CA LYS A 124 9.03 3.24 -13.10
C LYS A 124 9.35 3.06 -11.61
N GLY A 125 10.57 2.59 -11.32
CA GLY A 125 11.06 2.44 -9.95
C GLY A 125 10.46 1.24 -9.21
N CYS A 126 9.97 0.25 -9.95
CA CYS A 126 9.43 -1.00 -9.45
C CYS A 126 9.35 -2.02 -10.61
N ILE A 127 9.17 -3.30 -10.26
CA ILE A 127 8.86 -4.38 -11.19
C ILE A 127 7.41 -4.79 -10.94
N ILE A 128 6.54 -4.70 -11.94
CA ILE A 128 5.14 -5.10 -11.82
C ILE A 128 4.90 -6.34 -12.65
N ASP A 129 4.29 -7.35 -12.04
CA ASP A 129 3.77 -8.48 -12.79
C ASP A 129 2.47 -9.01 -12.18
N GLY A 130 1.56 -9.40 -13.07
CA GLY A 130 0.21 -9.82 -12.74
C GLY A 130 -0.72 -9.80 -13.95
N PRO A 131 -1.92 -10.36 -13.82
CA PRO A 131 -2.59 -10.73 -12.56
C PRO A 131 -1.95 -11.91 -11.82
N LEU A 132 -1.91 -11.84 -10.48
CA LEU A 132 -1.43 -12.94 -9.63
C LEU A 132 -2.44 -13.24 -8.51
N GLY A 133 -2.68 -14.52 -8.27
CA GLY A 133 -3.23 -15.00 -7.01
C GLY A 133 -2.31 -14.70 -5.84
N LEU A 134 -2.87 -14.51 -4.64
CA LEU A 134 -2.10 -14.21 -3.43
C LEU A 134 -1.03 -15.28 -3.16
N ASP A 135 -1.42 -16.56 -3.26
CA ASP A 135 -0.53 -17.70 -3.07
C ASP A 135 0.70 -17.64 -3.97
N ASN A 136 0.53 -17.33 -5.26
CA ASN A 136 1.65 -17.22 -6.18
C ASN A 136 2.49 -15.96 -5.96
N ALA A 137 1.90 -14.89 -5.43
CA ALA A 137 2.64 -13.68 -5.13
C ALA A 137 3.61 -13.89 -3.95
N ILE A 138 3.22 -14.69 -2.95
CA ILE A 138 3.98 -14.88 -1.71
C ILE A 138 4.70 -16.25 -1.58
N SER A 139 4.41 -17.22 -2.44
CA SER A 139 5.05 -18.55 -2.40
C SER A 139 5.65 -18.94 -3.75
N LYS A 140 6.98 -19.10 -3.78
CA LYS A 140 7.71 -19.65 -4.94
C LYS A 140 7.24 -21.05 -5.30
N GLU A 141 6.94 -21.86 -4.29
CA GLU A 141 6.46 -23.24 -4.48
C GLU A 141 5.10 -23.25 -5.18
N ALA A 142 4.16 -22.41 -4.72
CA ALA A 142 2.85 -22.28 -5.35
C ALA A 142 2.96 -21.80 -6.80
N ALA A 143 3.80 -20.78 -7.05
CA ALA A 143 4.07 -20.27 -8.38
C ALA A 143 4.67 -21.36 -9.30
N HIS A 144 5.62 -22.15 -8.80
CA HIS A 144 6.23 -23.26 -9.54
C HIS A 144 5.21 -24.34 -9.89
N HIS A 145 4.37 -24.77 -8.94
CA HIS A 145 3.34 -25.79 -9.19
C HIS A 145 2.31 -25.35 -10.24
N LYS A 146 2.07 -24.04 -10.39
CA LYS A 146 1.19 -23.49 -11.43
C LYS A 146 1.93 -23.09 -12.71
N GLY A 147 3.24 -23.31 -12.81
CA GLY A 147 4.04 -22.98 -13.99
C GLY A 147 4.17 -21.47 -14.25
N ILE A 148 4.09 -20.64 -13.21
CA ILE A 148 4.15 -19.18 -13.33
C ILE A 148 5.60 -18.74 -13.44
N VAL A 149 5.96 -18.14 -14.57
CA VAL A 149 7.26 -17.53 -14.81
C VAL A 149 7.13 -16.03 -14.64
N SER A 150 7.71 -15.50 -13.56
CA SER A 150 7.57 -14.10 -13.16
C SER A 150 8.73 -13.68 -12.28
N ASP A 151 9.22 -12.45 -12.46
CA ASP A 151 10.21 -11.86 -11.55
C ASP A 151 9.61 -11.45 -10.19
N VAL A 152 8.27 -11.41 -10.10
CA VAL A 152 7.52 -10.99 -8.90
C VAL A 152 7.01 -12.19 -8.09
N ALA A 153 6.59 -13.27 -8.76
CA ALA A 153 5.97 -14.41 -8.10
C ALA A 153 6.87 -15.03 -7.02
N GLY A 154 6.28 -15.30 -5.85
CA GLY A 154 6.94 -15.83 -4.66
C GLY A 154 7.80 -14.84 -3.89
N GLU A 155 7.97 -13.62 -4.40
CA GLU A 155 8.97 -12.65 -3.96
C GLU A 155 8.41 -11.23 -3.94
N VAL A 156 7.11 -11.07 -3.77
CA VAL A 156 6.45 -9.75 -3.79
C VAL A 156 6.87 -8.86 -2.61
N ASP A 157 7.11 -7.56 -2.87
CA ASP A 157 7.30 -6.54 -1.83
C ASP A 157 6.00 -5.76 -1.58
N ILE A 158 5.20 -5.49 -2.62
CA ILE A 158 3.93 -4.75 -2.54
C ILE A 158 2.78 -5.58 -3.12
N LEU A 159 1.77 -5.85 -2.28
CA LEU A 159 0.46 -6.35 -2.68
C LEU A 159 -0.46 -5.18 -3.02
N LEU A 160 -0.78 -5.01 -4.30
CA LEU A 160 -1.81 -4.08 -4.75
C LEU A 160 -3.16 -4.81 -4.87
N VAL A 161 -4.05 -4.61 -3.90
CA VAL A 161 -5.37 -5.26 -3.88
C VAL A 161 -6.39 -4.57 -4.81
N PRO A 162 -7.46 -5.28 -5.24
CA PRO A 162 -8.39 -4.74 -6.22
C PRO A 162 -9.32 -3.67 -5.65
N ASN A 163 -9.63 -3.72 -4.35
CA ASN A 163 -10.56 -2.84 -3.64
C ASN A 163 -10.30 -2.86 -2.12
N ILE A 164 -11.02 -2.00 -1.40
CA ILE A 164 -10.84 -1.80 0.03
C ILE A 164 -11.22 -3.03 0.85
N GLU A 165 -12.23 -3.81 0.45
CA GLU A 165 -12.63 -5.01 1.18
C GLU A 165 -11.52 -6.06 1.15
N ALA A 166 -10.93 -6.30 -0.02
CA ALA A 166 -9.81 -7.23 -0.16
C ALA A 166 -8.61 -6.78 0.69
N GLY A 167 -8.26 -5.49 0.65
CA GLY A 167 -7.18 -4.94 1.47
C GLY A 167 -7.47 -5.02 2.97
N ASN A 168 -8.69 -4.71 3.38
CA ASN A 168 -9.10 -4.74 4.78
C ASN A 168 -9.09 -6.17 5.33
N PHE A 169 -9.70 -7.12 4.61
CA PHE A 169 -9.74 -8.52 4.99
C PHE A 169 -8.34 -9.12 5.07
N LEU A 170 -7.49 -8.88 4.06
CA LEU A 170 -6.13 -9.41 4.06
C LEU A 170 -5.29 -8.82 5.20
N GLY A 171 -5.33 -7.51 5.39
CA GLY A 171 -4.62 -6.85 6.49
C GLY A 171 -5.06 -7.36 7.86
N LYS A 172 -6.37 -7.46 8.09
CA LYS A 172 -6.92 -8.01 9.34
C LYS A 172 -6.57 -9.49 9.52
N SER A 173 -6.56 -10.27 8.45
CA SER A 173 -6.16 -11.69 8.52
C SER A 173 -4.70 -11.81 8.95
N MET A 174 -3.80 -10.99 8.39
CA MET A 174 -2.39 -10.98 8.81
C MET A 174 -2.24 -10.58 10.28
N THR A 175 -2.91 -9.52 10.74
CA THR A 175 -2.81 -9.09 12.14
C THR A 175 -3.40 -10.11 13.12
N TYR A 176 -4.63 -10.58 12.89
CA TYR A 176 -5.37 -11.34 13.90
C TYR A 176 -5.16 -12.86 13.81
N PHE A 177 -4.98 -13.40 12.60
CA PHE A 177 -4.73 -14.84 12.43
C PHE A 177 -3.24 -15.17 12.36
N ALA A 178 -2.45 -14.38 11.61
CA ALA A 178 -1.01 -14.64 11.46
C ALA A 178 -0.15 -13.97 12.54
N GLY A 179 -0.74 -13.16 13.43
CA GLY A 179 -0.03 -12.46 14.49
C GLY A 179 0.98 -11.44 13.97
N ALA A 180 0.77 -10.93 12.75
CA ALA A 180 1.70 -10.02 12.11
C ALA A 180 1.76 -8.68 12.83
N GLU A 181 2.97 -8.16 12.98
CA GLU A 181 3.18 -6.78 13.42
C GLU A 181 3.01 -5.85 12.22
N SER A 182 2.55 -4.63 12.46
CA SER A 182 2.25 -3.73 11.34
C SER A 182 2.43 -2.26 11.65
N ALA A 183 2.69 -1.50 10.59
CA ALA A 183 2.77 -0.05 10.56
C ALA A 183 1.91 0.50 9.42
N GLY A 184 1.21 1.61 9.66
CA GLY A 184 0.25 2.19 8.73
C GLY A 184 0.43 3.68 8.53
N VAL A 185 0.41 4.12 7.27
CA VAL A 185 0.55 5.53 6.91
C VAL A 185 -0.31 5.86 5.69
N ILE A 186 -0.89 7.06 5.69
CA ILE A 186 -1.48 7.66 4.50
C ILE A 186 -0.43 8.56 3.86
N VAL A 187 -0.25 8.38 2.56
CA VAL A 187 0.72 9.12 1.73
C VAL A 187 -0.01 9.76 0.54
N GLY A 188 0.70 10.66 -0.17
CA GLY A 188 0.17 11.44 -1.29
C GLY A 188 -0.07 12.92 -0.95
N ALA A 189 -0.14 13.28 0.33
CA ALA A 189 -0.04 14.68 0.79
C ALA A 189 1.44 15.11 0.81
N LYS A 190 1.71 16.40 1.09
CA LYS A 190 3.08 16.92 1.25
C LYS A 190 3.79 16.35 2.49
N CYS A 191 3.04 15.86 3.46
CA CYS A 191 3.54 15.16 4.63
C CYS A 191 2.81 13.81 4.79
N PRO A 192 3.44 12.79 5.40
CA PRO A 192 2.74 11.58 5.74
C PRO A 192 1.71 11.84 6.85
N VAL A 193 0.66 11.02 6.88
CA VAL A 193 -0.34 11.03 7.96
C VAL A 193 -0.36 9.66 8.59
N VAL A 194 0.17 9.57 9.82
CA VAL A 194 0.18 8.34 10.61
C VAL A 194 -1.26 8.01 10.99
N LEU A 195 -1.78 6.92 10.43
CA LEU A 195 -3.13 6.45 10.67
C LEU A 195 -3.07 5.22 11.56
N VAL A 196 -3.65 5.34 12.75
CA VAL A 196 -3.78 4.24 13.70
C VAL A 196 -5.25 3.94 13.95
N SER A 197 -5.57 2.66 14.06
CA SER A 197 -6.84 2.18 14.58
C SER A 197 -6.86 2.25 16.10
N ARG A 198 -8.08 2.41 16.65
CA ARG A 198 -8.29 2.35 18.10
C ARG A 198 -7.88 0.99 18.67
N ALA A 199 -8.07 -0.07 17.90
CA ALA A 199 -7.74 -1.44 18.27
C ALA A 199 -6.25 -1.81 18.11
N ASP A 200 -5.43 -0.92 17.54
CA ASP A 200 -4.01 -1.24 17.31
C ASP A 200 -3.23 -1.26 18.64
N SER A 201 -2.30 -2.20 18.71
CA SER A 201 -1.38 -2.34 19.84
C SER A 201 -0.47 -1.11 19.97
N ALA A 202 0.08 -0.89 21.16
CA ALA A 202 1.08 0.16 21.38
C ALA A 202 2.29 0.01 20.43
N LYS A 203 2.69 -1.23 20.16
CA LYS A 203 3.79 -1.58 19.26
C LYS A 203 3.49 -1.17 17.81
N SER A 204 2.30 -1.50 17.30
CA SER A 204 1.89 -1.08 15.95
C SER A 204 1.83 0.45 15.83
N LYS A 205 1.33 1.15 16.85
CA LYS A 205 1.34 2.63 16.86
C LYS A 205 2.75 3.20 16.82
N LEU A 206 3.68 2.63 17.60
CA LEU A 206 5.09 3.02 17.60
C LEU A 206 5.72 2.81 16.22
N TYR A 207 5.46 1.67 15.57
CA TYR A 207 5.97 1.41 14.23
C TYR A 207 5.39 2.34 13.17
N SER A 208 4.10 2.69 13.26
CA SER A 208 3.52 3.70 12.37
C SER A 208 4.13 5.08 12.57
N ILE A 209 4.49 5.46 13.81
CA ILE A 209 5.23 6.70 14.10
C ILE A 209 6.65 6.64 13.49
N ALA A 210 7.36 5.53 13.68
CA ALA A 210 8.69 5.33 13.10
C ALA A 210 8.65 5.41 11.57
N LEU A 211 7.68 4.75 10.94
CA LEU A 211 7.44 4.83 9.50
C LEU A 211 7.14 6.27 9.04
N GLY A 212 6.33 7.00 9.80
CA GLY A 212 6.06 8.42 9.54
C GLY A 212 7.34 9.28 9.61
N SER A 213 8.26 8.96 10.53
CA SER A 213 9.50 9.73 10.72
C SER A 213 10.52 9.60 9.59
N ILE A 214 10.57 8.45 8.93
CA ILE A 214 11.46 8.23 7.77
C ILE A 214 10.84 8.72 6.44
N LEU A 215 9.57 9.11 6.47
CA LEU A 215 8.83 9.63 5.31
C LEU A 215 8.66 11.16 5.32
N GLY A 216 8.80 11.81 6.48
CA GLY A 216 8.54 13.25 6.69
C GLY A 216 9.79 14.12 6.75
#